data_AF-A0A0C3Q987-F1
#
_entry.id   AF-A0A0C3Q987-F1
#
_cell.length_a   1.000
_cell.length_b   1.000
_cell.length_c   1.000
_cell.angle_alpha   90.00
_cell.angle_beta   90.00
_cell.angle_gamma   90.00
#
_symmetry.space_group_name_H-M   'P 1'
#
loop_
_entity.id
_entity.type
_entity.pdbx_description
1 polymer ?
#
loop_
_entity_poly.entity_id
_entity_poly.type
_entity_poly.pdbx_seq_one_letter_code
_entity_poly.pdbx_strand_id
1 'polypeptide(L)'
;MSDDRGLLEEVDRAADTVNDVAKDKIIEKVDTVEDTIVFSGVDHQTFAKELTGRKVLDVKRHGKVFWLVLDGEGRMPVLHFGMTGMIHIQGQEPAYYQRKPKDDGNEEWPPKNTKFVLHIAGSDGAAPTKIAFRDPRRLGRVRLCAEPEKEPPVSELGFDPILSMPPLEEFSPLIKKRNMPIKALLLDQSFSAGVGNWVADEVLFHSRIHPEQRANTLSDDEIATLHEKIVYVCKTAVDLKADSEKFPDSWLFRHRWGKGKKGKGASLTLPDGRTATIKWITVGGRTSAIVEEVQKAGSGSRGNSRMKKKSAKKAEEEEEEADGDAAVESSELSEPPTDDDEAGGKRKRARKSSKAKAASSSKPTAKGRSSKRRRKDEDEDEDEDEESA
;
A
#
# COMPACT_ATOMS: atom_id res chain seq x y z
N MET A 1 -14.92 7.59 -2.95
CA MET A 1 -14.49 8.31 -1.72
C MET A 1 -13.12 7.76 -1.33
N SER A 2 -12.31 8.45 -0.51
CA SER A 2 -10.88 8.10 -0.36
C SER A 2 -10.66 6.72 0.27
N ASP A 3 -9.95 5.84 -0.43
CA ASP A 3 -9.72 4.44 -0.04
C ASP A 3 -8.62 4.27 1.02
N ASP A 4 -8.80 4.86 2.20
CA ASP A 4 -7.93 4.59 3.36
C ASP A 4 -8.50 3.38 4.13
N ARG A 5 -8.25 2.16 3.64
CA ARG A 5 -8.62 0.86 4.23
C ARG A 5 -7.43 -0.12 4.26
N GLY A 6 -7.60 -1.25 4.94
CA GLY A 6 -6.59 -2.30 5.12
C GLY A 6 -5.47 -1.89 6.07
N LEU A 7 -5.79 -1.07 7.06
CA LEU A 7 -4.85 -0.52 8.03
C LEU A 7 -4.75 -1.39 9.29
N LEU A 8 -3.86 -1.05 10.23
CA LEU A 8 -3.55 -1.88 11.41
C LEU A 8 -4.81 -2.36 12.11
N GLU A 9 -5.68 -1.42 12.47
CA GLU A 9 -6.90 -1.63 13.25
C GLU A 9 -7.93 -2.55 12.56
N GLU A 10 -8.01 -2.52 11.23
CA GLU A 10 -8.88 -3.40 10.45
C GLU A 10 -8.32 -4.82 10.35
N VAL A 11 -6.99 -4.91 10.18
CA VAL A 11 -6.25 -6.17 10.10
C VAL A 11 -6.20 -6.85 11.47
N ASP A 12 -6.15 -6.07 12.56
CA ASP A 12 -6.23 -6.52 13.95
C ASP A 12 -7.60 -7.13 14.25
N ARG A 13 -8.70 -6.39 14.01
CA ARG A 13 -10.06 -6.97 14.08
C ARG A 13 -10.17 -8.22 13.20
N ALA A 14 -9.66 -8.20 11.97
CA ALA A 14 -9.80 -9.35 11.08
C ALA A 14 -8.99 -10.57 11.54
N ALA A 15 -7.80 -10.37 12.13
CA ALA A 15 -7.02 -11.44 12.74
C ALA A 15 -7.77 -12.04 13.94
N ASP A 16 -8.24 -11.19 14.88
CA ASP A 16 -9.07 -11.61 16.01
C ASP A 16 -10.31 -12.40 15.55
N THR A 17 -11.08 -11.85 14.59
CA THR A 17 -12.35 -12.47 14.16
C THR A 17 -12.12 -13.83 13.47
N VAL A 18 -11.00 -14.00 12.76
CA VAL A 18 -10.60 -15.32 12.21
C VAL A 18 -10.12 -16.23 13.34
N ASN A 19 -9.41 -15.71 14.34
CA ASN A 19 -8.93 -16.47 15.50
C ASN A 19 -10.10 -17.02 16.33
N ASP A 20 -11.05 -16.18 16.74
CA ASP A 20 -12.24 -16.54 17.51
C ASP A 20 -13.08 -17.63 16.82
N VAL A 21 -13.14 -17.58 15.48
CA VAL A 21 -13.91 -18.53 14.68
C VAL A 21 -13.14 -19.81 14.36
N ALA A 22 -11.82 -19.74 14.09
CA ALA A 22 -11.04 -20.84 13.53
C ALA A 22 -10.05 -21.52 14.48
N LYS A 23 -9.67 -20.90 15.60
CA LYS A 23 -8.66 -21.44 16.51
C LYS A 23 -9.07 -22.82 17.06
N ASP A 24 -8.08 -23.71 17.10
CA ASP A 24 -8.17 -25.13 17.42
C ASP A 24 -9.15 -25.97 16.55
N LYS A 25 -9.57 -25.45 15.39
CA LYS A 25 -10.41 -26.15 14.41
C LYS A 25 -9.65 -26.43 13.11
N ILE A 26 -10.12 -27.45 12.39
CA ILE A 26 -9.52 -27.93 11.13
C ILE A 26 -10.07 -27.13 9.95
N ILE A 27 -9.21 -26.80 8.97
CA ILE A 27 -9.61 -26.29 7.67
C ILE A 27 -10.03 -27.50 6.81
N GLU A 28 -11.31 -27.87 6.82
CA GLU A 28 -11.84 -29.05 6.11
C GLU A 28 -11.65 -28.95 4.60
N LYS A 29 -11.74 -27.74 4.05
CA LYS A 29 -11.66 -27.45 2.62
C LYS A 29 -11.21 -26.01 2.40
N VAL A 30 -10.48 -25.77 1.31
CA VAL A 30 -10.23 -24.42 0.80
C VAL A 30 -10.71 -24.31 -0.65
N ASP A 31 -11.78 -23.54 -0.88
CA ASP A 31 -12.18 -23.14 -2.23
C ASP A 31 -11.34 -21.94 -2.68
N THR A 32 -10.93 -21.89 -3.94
CA THR A 32 -10.11 -20.80 -4.51
C THR A 32 -10.55 -20.41 -5.90
N VAL A 33 -10.28 -19.15 -6.27
CA VAL A 33 -10.47 -18.62 -7.62
C VAL A 33 -9.08 -18.19 -8.14
N GLU A 34 -8.75 -18.51 -9.39
CA GLU A 34 -7.45 -18.12 -9.96
C GLU A 34 -7.29 -16.60 -9.98
N ASP A 35 -6.25 -16.10 -9.29
CA ASP A 35 -5.87 -14.68 -9.35
C ASP A 35 -4.35 -14.53 -9.19
N THR A 36 -3.64 -14.56 -10.31
CA THR A 36 -2.17 -14.42 -10.41
C THR A 36 -1.60 -13.06 -9.99
N ILE A 37 -2.44 -12.13 -9.53
CA ILE A 37 -2.02 -10.84 -8.93
C ILE A 37 -2.15 -10.89 -7.40
N VAL A 38 -3.19 -11.55 -6.89
CA VAL A 38 -3.43 -11.69 -5.44
C VAL A 38 -2.60 -12.82 -4.85
N PHE A 39 -2.64 -14.02 -5.45
CA PHE A 39 -1.74 -15.12 -5.10
C PHE A 39 -0.34 -14.79 -5.64
N SER A 40 0.65 -14.68 -4.75
CA SER A 40 1.92 -14.01 -5.03
C SER A 40 3.09 -14.86 -4.53
N GLY A 41 3.89 -15.38 -5.46
CA GLY A 41 4.94 -16.37 -5.17
C GLY A 41 4.43 -17.80 -4.98
N VAL A 42 3.11 -18.01 -5.12
CA VAL A 42 2.45 -19.33 -5.12
C VAL A 42 1.18 -19.25 -5.97
N ASP A 43 0.74 -20.37 -6.53
CA ASP A 43 -0.55 -20.49 -7.21
C ASP A 43 -1.70 -20.82 -6.23
N HIS A 44 -2.94 -20.69 -6.71
CA HIS A 44 -4.13 -20.88 -5.88
C HIS A 44 -4.42 -22.35 -5.51
N GLN A 45 -3.98 -23.32 -6.32
CA GLN A 45 -4.21 -24.75 -6.06
C GLN A 45 -3.24 -25.28 -5.01
N THR A 46 -1.96 -24.90 -5.10
CA THR A 46 -0.96 -25.16 -4.06
C THR A 46 -1.38 -24.52 -2.74
N PHE A 47 -1.89 -23.28 -2.76
CA PHE A 47 -2.44 -22.63 -1.56
C PHE A 47 -3.60 -23.43 -0.93
N ALA A 48 -4.55 -23.89 -1.73
CA ALA A 48 -5.66 -24.70 -1.23
C ALA A 48 -5.18 -26.03 -0.62
N LYS A 49 -4.24 -26.69 -1.30
CA LYS A 49 -3.69 -28.00 -0.91
C LYS A 49 -2.85 -27.94 0.38
N GLU A 50 -2.07 -26.89 0.59
CA GLU A 50 -1.16 -26.75 1.74
C GLU A 50 -1.86 -26.28 3.03
N LEU A 51 -3.13 -25.86 2.94
CA LEU A 51 -3.99 -25.48 4.06
C LEU A 51 -5.02 -26.56 4.42
N THR A 52 -5.55 -27.29 3.42
CA THR A 52 -6.63 -28.26 3.63
C THR A 52 -6.18 -29.41 4.55
N GLY A 53 -7.00 -29.73 5.56
CA GLY A 53 -6.74 -30.77 6.55
C GLY A 53 -5.94 -30.33 7.79
N ARG A 54 -5.38 -29.11 7.80
CA ARG A 54 -4.58 -28.59 8.93
C ARG A 54 -5.44 -27.85 9.94
N LYS A 55 -5.04 -27.88 11.22
CA LYS A 55 -5.67 -27.14 12.32
C LYS A 55 -5.07 -25.74 12.45
N VAL A 56 -5.92 -24.73 12.69
CA VAL A 56 -5.44 -23.38 13.03
C VAL A 56 -5.06 -23.34 14.51
N LEU A 57 -3.79 -23.07 14.81
CA LEU A 57 -3.29 -22.95 16.18
C LEU A 57 -3.40 -21.53 16.73
N ASP A 58 -3.27 -20.52 15.85
CA ASP A 58 -3.26 -19.11 16.21
C ASP A 58 -3.47 -18.24 14.96
N VAL A 59 -3.84 -16.98 15.13
CA VAL A 59 -3.76 -15.97 14.06
C VAL A 59 -2.93 -14.79 14.55
N LYS A 60 -1.80 -14.55 13.90
CA LYS A 60 -0.85 -13.50 14.24
C LYS A 60 -0.93 -12.32 13.27
N ARG A 61 -0.47 -11.15 13.71
CA ARG A 61 -0.40 -9.92 12.92
C ARG A 61 0.91 -9.18 13.18
N HIS A 62 1.43 -8.49 12.17
CA HIS A 62 2.40 -7.41 12.31
C HIS A 62 2.11 -6.31 11.29
N GLY A 63 1.88 -5.09 11.75
CA GLY A 63 1.38 -3.98 10.92
C GLY A 63 0.07 -4.33 10.20
N LYS A 64 0.12 -4.33 8.86
CA LYS A 64 -1.01 -4.61 7.94
C LYS A 64 -1.00 -6.03 7.37
N VAL A 65 -0.11 -6.88 7.89
CA VAL A 65 0.06 -8.27 7.46
C VAL A 65 -0.40 -9.17 8.60
N PHE A 66 -1.18 -10.19 8.29
CA PHE A 66 -1.61 -11.21 9.24
C PHE A 66 -1.45 -12.59 8.64
N TRP A 67 -1.32 -13.61 9.47
CA TRP A 67 -1.13 -14.99 9.04
C TRP A 67 -1.74 -15.97 10.03
N LEU A 68 -2.22 -17.10 9.52
CA LEU A 68 -2.67 -18.21 10.35
C LEU A 68 -1.44 -19.05 10.69
N VAL A 69 -1.24 -19.36 11.97
CA VAL A 69 -0.31 -20.40 12.40
C VAL A 69 -1.07 -21.72 12.32
N LEU A 70 -0.56 -22.65 11.51
CA LEU A 70 -1.17 -23.96 11.27
C LEU A 70 -0.32 -25.06 11.92
N ASP A 71 -0.94 -26.21 12.21
CA ASP A 71 -0.21 -27.38 12.70
C ASP A 71 0.48 -28.17 11.56
N GLY A 72 1.28 -29.17 11.95
CA GLY A 72 2.05 -30.01 11.03
C GLY A 72 3.17 -29.29 10.28
N GLU A 73 3.85 -30.03 9.41
CA GLU A 73 4.85 -29.48 8.50
C GLU A 73 4.17 -28.76 7.32
N GLY A 74 4.78 -27.67 6.83
CA GLY A 74 4.29 -26.88 5.71
C GLY A 74 4.13 -25.40 6.03
N ARG A 75 4.06 -24.58 4.99
CA ARG A 75 4.07 -23.11 5.08
C ARG A 75 2.76 -22.55 5.66
N MET A 76 2.85 -21.32 6.14
CA MET A 76 1.76 -20.56 6.75
C MET A 76 1.19 -19.54 5.75
N PRO A 77 -0.15 -19.38 5.65
CA PRO A 77 -0.77 -18.42 4.74
C PRO A 77 -0.60 -16.99 5.25
N VAL A 78 0.19 -16.19 4.55
CA VAL A 78 0.47 -14.79 4.87
C VAL A 78 -0.39 -13.86 4.01
N LEU A 79 -1.15 -12.99 4.65
CA LEU A 79 -2.27 -12.24 4.09
C LEU A 79 -2.08 -10.73 4.30
N HIS A 80 -2.39 -9.93 3.27
CA HIS A 80 -2.39 -8.47 3.31
C HIS A 80 -3.56 -7.93 2.48
N PHE A 81 -4.34 -6.99 3.02
CA PHE A 81 -5.57 -6.53 2.35
C PHE A 81 -5.35 -5.53 1.21
N GLY A 82 -4.25 -4.78 1.18
CA GLY A 82 -4.15 -3.62 0.29
C GLY A 82 -5.25 -2.59 0.61
N MET A 83 -5.80 -1.90 -0.39
CA MET A 83 -6.81 -0.85 -0.15
C MET A 83 -8.27 -1.35 -0.12
N THR A 84 -8.54 -2.62 -0.43
CA THR A 84 -9.92 -3.16 -0.54
C THR A 84 -10.10 -4.61 -0.14
N GLY A 85 -9.04 -5.30 0.27
CA GLY A 85 -9.15 -6.62 0.87
C GLY A 85 -9.96 -6.59 2.16
N MET A 86 -10.71 -7.66 2.43
CA MET A 86 -11.39 -7.88 3.71
C MET A 86 -11.67 -9.36 3.94
N ILE A 87 -11.74 -9.75 5.21
CA ILE A 87 -12.39 -10.99 5.62
C ILE A 87 -13.91 -10.75 5.74
N HIS A 88 -14.68 -11.78 5.40
CA HIS A 88 -16.11 -11.86 5.64
C HIS A 88 -16.44 -13.30 6.07
N ILE A 89 -17.23 -13.47 7.13
CA ILE A 89 -17.61 -14.77 7.69
C ILE A 89 -19.10 -15.00 7.43
N GLN A 90 -19.46 -16.18 6.91
CA GLN A 90 -20.84 -16.49 6.52
C GLN A 90 -21.79 -16.37 7.73
N GLY A 91 -22.82 -15.53 7.60
CA GLY A 91 -23.81 -15.28 8.65
C GLY A 91 -23.48 -14.15 9.62
N GLN A 92 -22.41 -13.38 9.39
CA GLN A 92 -22.07 -12.17 10.16
C GLN A 92 -22.15 -10.94 9.26
N GLU A 93 -22.56 -9.76 9.77
CA GLU A 93 -22.52 -8.52 8.97
C GLU A 93 -21.07 -8.22 8.51
N PRO A 94 -20.82 -7.99 7.21
CA PRO A 94 -19.49 -7.62 6.75
C PRO A 94 -19.11 -6.21 7.27
N ALA A 95 -18.01 -6.12 8.01
CA ALA A 95 -17.65 -4.92 8.76
C ALA A 95 -17.07 -3.77 7.89
N TYR A 96 -17.94 -3.05 7.18
CA TYR A 96 -17.60 -1.87 6.37
C TYR A 96 -17.58 -0.56 7.21
N TYR A 97 -16.66 0.36 6.91
CA TYR A 97 -16.66 1.75 7.45
C TYR A 97 -17.93 2.56 7.11
N GLN A 98 -18.65 2.17 6.07
CA GLN A 98 -19.92 2.78 5.67
C GLN A 98 -20.85 1.66 5.23
N ARG A 99 -21.88 1.40 6.04
CA ARG A 99 -22.98 0.51 5.67
C ARG A 99 -23.61 1.01 4.37
N LYS A 100 -23.64 0.16 3.33
CA LYS A 100 -24.51 0.41 2.17
C LYS A 100 -25.96 0.17 2.62
N PRO A 101 -26.90 1.09 2.36
CA PRO A 101 -28.31 0.81 2.59
C PRO A 101 -28.80 -0.27 1.62
N LYS A 102 -29.35 -1.35 2.17
CA LYS A 102 -29.92 -2.54 1.49
C LYS A 102 -28.92 -3.39 0.70
N ASP A 103 -28.62 -4.56 1.26
CA ASP A 103 -28.62 -5.82 0.52
C ASP A 103 -29.87 -6.60 1.00
N ASP A 104 -30.49 -7.39 0.12
CA ASP A 104 -31.92 -7.77 0.24
C ASP A 104 -32.22 -8.91 1.24
N GLY A 105 -31.30 -9.20 2.16
CA GLY A 105 -31.33 -10.38 3.04
C GLY A 105 -30.94 -11.70 2.37
N ASN A 106 -30.82 -11.72 1.03
CA ASN A 106 -30.36 -12.87 0.24
C ASN A 106 -28.90 -12.69 -0.19
N GLU A 107 -27.95 -12.79 0.76
CA GLU A 107 -26.54 -12.58 0.47
C GLU A 107 -25.93 -13.78 -0.28
N GLU A 108 -25.66 -13.57 -1.57
CA GLU A 108 -25.05 -14.54 -2.49
C GLU A 108 -23.67 -15.01 -1.98
N TRP A 109 -23.57 -16.30 -1.61
CA TRP A 109 -22.34 -16.91 -1.11
C TRP A 109 -21.75 -17.94 -2.10
N PRO A 110 -20.44 -17.88 -2.43
CA PRO A 110 -19.44 -16.96 -1.91
C PRO A 110 -19.58 -15.54 -2.51
N PRO A 111 -19.37 -14.47 -1.71
CA PRO A 111 -19.61 -13.10 -2.17
C PRO A 111 -18.75 -12.68 -3.36
N LYS A 112 -19.30 -11.82 -4.21
CA LYS A 112 -18.59 -11.28 -5.39
C LYS A 112 -17.21 -10.68 -5.02
N ASN A 113 -16.21 -11.01 -5.85
CA ASN A 113 -14.77 -10.73 -5.68
C ASN A 113 -14.04 -11.50 -4.55
N THR A 114 -14.59 -12.62 -4.07
CA THR A 114 -13.86 -13.61 -3.26
C THR A 114 -12.65 -14.18 -4.02
N LYS A 115 -11.58 -14.49 -3.29
CA LYS A 115 -10.32 -15.08 -3.80
C LYS A 115 -10.09 -16.48 -3.25
N PHE A 116 -10.43 -16.69 -1.98
CA PHE A 116 -10.54 -18.01 -1.36
C PHE A 116 -11.62 -18.02 -0.28
N VAL A 117 -12.13 -19.21 0.02
CA VAL A 117 -12.98 -19.50 1.18
C VAL A 117 -12.36 -20.64 1.97
N LEU A 118 -12.06 -20.40 3.24
CA LEU A 118 -11.74 -21.46 4.20
C LEU A 118 -13.06 -22.01 4.74
N HIS A 119 -13.23 -23.33 4.72
CA HIS A 119 -14.31 -24.02 5.42
C HIS A 119 -13.72 -24.55 6.72
N ILE A 120 -14.07 -23.92 7.83
CA ILE A 120 -13.59 -24.24 9.17
C ILE A 120 -14.56 -25.24 9.80
N ALA A 121 -14.05 -26.37 10.29
CA ALA A 121 -14.85 -27.42 10.90
C ALA A 121 -15.80 -26.89 11.99
N GLY A 122 -17.03 -27.41 11.99
CA GLY A 122 -17.99 -27.13 13.06
C GLY A 122 -17.66 -27.89 14.33
N SER A 123 -18.00 -27.33 15.49
CA SER A 123 -18.03 -28.07 16.75
C SER A 123 -19.26 -28.98 16.80
N ASP A 124 -19.12 -30.15 17.43
CA ASP A 124 -20.24 -31.05 17.78
C ASP A 124 -21.18 -31.44 16.61
N GLY A 125 -20.64 -31.54 15.39
CA GLY A 125 -21.39 -31.90 14.19
C GLY A 125 -22.15 -30.74 13.53
N ALA A 126 -21.94 -29.50 13.98
CA ALA A 126 -22.43 -28.32 13.28
C ALA A 126 -21.83 -28.17 11.87
N ALA A 127 -22.53 -27.46 10.98
CA ALA A 127 -22.01 -27.17 9.64
C ALA A 127 -20.75 -26.28 9.69
N PRO A 128 -19.80 -26.43 8.74
CA PRO A 128 -18.56 -25.68 8.76
C PRO A 128 -18.78 -24.19 8.56
N THR A 129 -18.07 -23.38 9.35
CA THR A 129 -18.11 -21.92 9.25
C THR A 129 -17.21 -21.44 8.13
N LYS A 130 -17.74 -20.63 7.21
CA LYS A 130 -17.03 -20.23 5.99
C LYS A 130 -16.44 -18.84 6.11
N ILE A 131 -15.13 -18.71 5.90
CA ILE A 131 -14.36 -17.47 5.98
C ILE A 131 -13.87 -17.12 4.57
N ALA A 132 -14.44 -16.08 3.97
CA ALA A 132 -14.09 -15.61 2.63
C ALA A 132 -13.10 -14.43 2.69
N PHE A 133 -11.98 -14.54 1.96
CA PHE A 133 -11.12 -13.39 1.65
C PHE A 133 -11.61 -12.75 0.35
N ARG A 134 -12.06 -11.50 0.42
CA ARG A 134 -12.54 -10.72 -0.73
C ARG A 134 -11.53 -9.64 -1.07
N ASP A 135 -11.27 -9.40 -2.36
CA ASP A 135 -10.58 -8.18 -2.81
C ASP A 135 -11.04 -7.74 -4.22
N PRO A 136 -11.93 -6.73 -4.30
CA PRO A 136 -12.40 -6.16 -5.57
C PRO A 136 -11.33 -5.49 -6.46
N ARG A 137 -10.18 -5.04 -5.93
CA ARG A 137 -9.18 -4.29 -6.73
C ARG A 137 -7.89 -5.05 -7.01
N ARG A 138 -7.72 -6.26 -6.48
CA ARG A 138 -6.54 -7.13 -6.68
C ARG A 138 -5.23 -6.47 -6.15
N LEU A 139 -5.38 -5.71 -5.06
CA LEU A 139 -4.33 -4.99 -4.33
C LEU A 139 -3.87 -5.72 -3.07
N GLY A 140 -4.69 -6.64 -2.55
CA GLY A 140 -4.31 -7.58 -1.50
C GLY A 140 -3.30 -8.61 -2.02
N ARG A 141 -2.60 -9.26 -1.10
CA ARG A 141 -1.61 -10.30 -1.42
C ARG A 141 -1.79 -11.48 -0.48
N VAL A 142 -1.66 -12.67 -1.07
CA VAL A 142 -1.74 -13.98 -0.43
C VAL A 142 -0.45 -14.72 -0.77
N ARG A 143 0.27 -15.19 0.25
CA ARG A 143 1.56 -15.89 0.14
C ARG A 143 1.58 -17.11 1.04
N LEU A 144 2.60 -17.95 0.86
CA LEU A 144 2.93 -19.06 1.74
C LEU A 144 4.41 -18.94 2.13
N CYS A 145 4.67 -18.72 3.43
CA CYS A 145 6.00 -18.56 4.03
C CYS A 145 6.22 -19.67 5.06
N ALA A 146 7.43 -20.21 5.16
CA ALA A 146 7.76 -21.25 6.16
C ALA A 146 7.85 -20.65 7.57
N GLU A 147 8.55 -19.53 7.70
CA GLU A 147 8.69 -18.77 8.95
C GLU A 147 8.28 -17.30 8.70
N PRO A 148 6.97 -16.96 8.74
CA PRO A 148 6.47 -15.63 8.37
C PRO A 148 7.23 -14.46 8.98
N GLU A 149 7.53 -14.52 10.28
CA GLU A 149 8.25 -13.47 11.03
C GLU A 149 9.68 -13.20 10.53
N LYS A 150 10.28 -14.16 9.82
CA LYS A 150 11.65 -14.08 9.26
C LYS A 150 11.66 -13.81 7.74
N GLU A 151 10.52 -13.91 7.07
CA GLU A 151 10.41 -13.79 5.60
C GLU A 151 9.74 -12.47 5.16
N PRO A 152 10.11 -11.91 3.99
CA PRO A 152 9.37 -10.82 3.39
C PRO A 152 7.91 -11.22 3.09
N PRO A 153 6.91 -10.38 3.42
CA PRO A 153 7.07 -8.96 3.76
C PRO A 153 7.33 -8.66 5.24
N VAL A 154 7.12 -9.59 6.17
CA VAL A 154 7.07 -9.26 7.61
C VAL A 154 8.45 -8.89 8.15
N SER A 155 9.52 -9.58 7.74
CA SER A 155 10.88 -9.25 8.17
C SER A 155 11.45 -7.94 7.60
N GLU A 156 10.72 -7.28 6.70
CA GLU A 156 11.04 -5.95 6.16
C GLU A 156 10.23 -4.82 6.83
N LEU A 157 9.31 -5.16 7.75
CA LEU A 157 8.49 -4.19 8.47
C LEU A 157 9.23 -3.57 9.66
N GLY A 158 8.93 -2.31 9.93
CA GLY A 158 9.38 -1.60 11.12
C GLY A 158 8.57 -1.98 12.36
N PHE A 159 8.60 -1.12 13.39
CA PHE A 159 7.87 -1.39 14.63
C PHE A 159 6.36 -1.42 14.41
N ASP A 160 5.66 -2.25 15.17
CA ASP A 160 4.20 -2.24 15.27
C ASP A 160 3.76 -1.37 16.44
N PRO A 161 2.91 -0.33 16.23
CA PRO A 161 2.42 0.58 17.28
C PRO A 161 1.73 -0.07 18.49
N ILE A 162 1.29 -1.32 18.38
CA ILE A 162 0.62 -2.08 19.46
C ILE A 162 1.55 -3.15 20.02
N LEU A 163 2.22 -3.93 19.16
CA LEU A 163 2.93 -5.15 19.54
C LEU A 163 4.42 -4.95 19.82
N SER A 164 5.04 -3.89 19.28
CA SER A 164 6.50 -3.71 19.34
C SER A 164 6.94 -2.24 19.31
N MET A 165 6.12 -1.32 19.82
CA MET A 165 6.47 0.10 19.93
C MET A 165 7.75 0.27 20.77
N PRO A 166 8.84 0.83 20.21
CA PRO A 166 10.10 1.00 20.95
C PRO A 166 9.93 2.03 22.08
N PRO A 167 10.73 1.94 23.17
CA PRO A 167 10.71 2.95 24.22
C PRO A 167 11.21 4.30 23.70
N LEU A 168 10.91 5.40 24.41
CA LEU A 168 11.10 6.76 23.92
C LEU A 168 12.58 7.08 23.64
N GLU A 169 13.47 6.57 24.49
CA GLU A 169 14.93 6.66 24.38
C GLU A 169 15.51 6.00 23.12
N GLU A 170 14.83 4.98 22.57
CA GLU A 170 15.17 4.37 21.28
C GLU A 170 14.46 5.06 20.12
N PHE A 171 13.20 5.47 20.31
CA PHE A 171 12.38 6.13 19.29
C PHE A 171 12.94 7.51 18.88
N SER A 172 13.40 8.34 19.82
CA SER A 172 13.93 9.68 19.52
C SER A 172 15.15 9.64 18.58
N PRO A 173 16.18 8.81 18.81
CA PRO A 173 17.25 8.57 17.84
C PRO A 173 16.76 8.07 16.46
N LEU A 174 15.72 7.24 16.38
CA LEU A 174 15.18 6.75 15.11
C LEU A 174 14.49 7.88 14.31
N ILE A 175 13.74 8.75 14.97
CA ILE A 175 13.14 9.96 14.40
C ILE A 175 14.23 10.96 13.94
N LYS A 176 15.17 11.29 14.83
CA LYS A 176 16.19 12.33 14.58
C LYS A 176 17.17 11.99 13.44
N LYS A 177 17.34 10.72 13.09
CA LYS A 177 18.13 10.26 11.93
C LYS A 177 17.44 10.51 10.57
N ARG A 178 16.13 10.75 10.53
CA ARG A 178 15.34 10.74 9.27
C ARG A 178 15.13 12.16 8.72
N ASN A 179 15.83 12.49 7.63
CA ASN A 179 15.79 13.83 7.02
C ASN A 179 14.65 13.99 5.99
N MET A 180 13.40 13.74 6.41
CA MET A 180 12.20 13.74 5.55
C MET A 180 10.96 14.28 6.30
N PRO A 181 9.87 14.68 5.60
CA PRO A 181 8.61 15.07 6.24
C PRO A 181 8.08 14.00 7.19
N ILE A 182 7.64 14.39 8.40
CA ILE A 182 7.24 13.45 9.44
C ILE A 182 6.07 12.55 9.00
N LYS A 183 5.07 13.07 8.28
CA LYS A 183 4.00 12.21 7.75
C LYS A 183 4.52 11.19 6.73
N ALA A 184 5.51 11.55 5.92
CA ALA A 184 6.08 10.59 4.97
C ALA A 184 6.84 9.46 5.71
N LEU A 185 7.47 9.76 6.85
CA LEU A 185 8.11 8.76 7.71
C LEU A 185 7.09 7.85 8.40
N LEU A 186 6.00 8.41 8.96
CA LEU A 186 4.91 7.62 9.57
C LEU A 186 4.16 6.73 8.56
N LEU A 187 4.37 6.93 7.26
CA LEU A 187 3.79 6.11 6.20
C LEU A 187 4.75 5.08 5.61
N ASP A 188 6.03 5.16 5.95
CA ASP A 188 7.05 4.16 5.63
C ASP A 188 6.83 2.92 6.50
N GLN A 189 6.47 1.80 5.87
CA GLN A 189 6.17 0.56 6.60
C GLN A 189 7.44 -0.13 7.14
N SER A 190 8.63 0.25 6.67
CA SER A 190 9.92 -0.14 7.27
C SER A 190 10.31 0.71 8.48
N PHE A 191 9.56 1.79 8.75
CA PHE A 191 9.68 2.59 9.98
C PHE A 191 8.58 2.21 10.97
N SER A 192 7.32 2.44 10.60
CA SER A 192 6.14 2.16 11.43
C SER A 192 5.14 1.32 10.65
N ALA A 193 5.16 0.01 10.92
CA ALA A 193 4.26 -0.96 10.33
C ALA A 193 2.81 -0.64 10.76
N GLY A 194 1.83 -0.87 9.90
CA GLY A 194 0.42 -0.66 10.27
C GLY A 194 -0.09 0.78 10.16
N VAL A 195 0.74 1.78 10.40
CA VAL A 195 0.30 3.20 10.35
C VAL A 195 -0.20 3.58 8.95
N GLY A 196 -1.42 4.10 8.92
CA GLY A 196 -2.18 4.45 7.71
C GLY A 196 -2.25 5.94 7.41
N ASN A 197 -2.90 6.29 6.30
CA ASN A 197 -3.02 7.69 5.87
C ASN A 197 -3.99 8.51 6.74
N TRP A 198 -5.05 7.90 7.28
CA TRP A 198 -5.88 8.56 8.30
C TRP A 198 -5.18 8.58 9.66
N VAL A 199 -4.61 7.44 10.09
CA VAL A 199 -3.89 7.32 11.37
C VAL A 199 -2.77 8.37 11.48
N ALA A 200 -1.98 8.57 10.41
CA ALA A 200 -0.93 9.58 10.39
C ALA A 200 -1.46 11.03 10.39
N ASP A 201 -2.65 11.31 9.81
CA ASP A 201 -3.29 12.63 9.98
C ASP A 201 -3.71 12.85 11.44
N GLU A 202 -4.34 11.84 12.06
CA GLU A 202 -4.87 11.88 13.42
C GLU A 202 -3.77 12.02 14.48
N VAL A 203 -2.72 11.18 14.39
CA VAL A 203 -1.54 11.23 15.26
C VAL A 203 -0.88 12.60 15.22
N LEU A 204 -0.72 13.19 14.03
CA LEU A 204 -0.08 14.50 13.87
C LEU A 204 -1.00 15.66 14.31
N PHE A 205 -2.32 15.50 14.19
CA PHE A 205 -3.30 16.43 14.77
C PHE A 205 -3.24 16.43 16.30
N HIS A 206 -3.32 15.27 16.95
CA HIS A 206 -3.19 15.15 18.40
C HIS A 206 -1.82 15.61 18.91
N SER A 207 -0.75 15.39 18.14
CA SER A 207 0.59 15.87 18.46
C SER A 207 0.80 17.37 18.17
N ARG A 208 -0.14 18.02 17.46
CA ARG A 208 -0.04 19.41 16.97
C ARG A 208 1.14 19.67 16.01
N ILE A 209 1.70 18.63 15.42
CA ILE A 209 2.84 18.69 14.49
C ILE A 209 2.32 18.87 13.06
N HIS A 210 2.91 19.78 12.28
CA HIS A 210 2.58 19.93 10.86
C HIS A 210 3.20 18.78 10.03
N PRO A 211 2.47 18.11 9.13
CA PRO A 211 2.96 16.89 8.45
C PRO A 211 4.17 17.11 7.52
N GLU A 212 4.41 18.35 7.07
CA GLU A 212 5.62 18.71 6.31
C GLU A 212 6.86 19.00 7.17
N GLN A 213 6.72 19.12 8.49
CA GLN A 213 7.84 19.33 9.41
C GLN A 213 8.81 18.14 9.30
N ARG A 214 10.12 18.40 9.22
CA ARG A 214 11.10 17.33 9.00
C ARG A 214 11.28 16.56 10.31
N ALA A 215 11.32 15.23 10.25
CA ALA A 215 11.43 14.39 11.44
C ALA A 215 12.70 14.71 12.25
N ASN A 216 13.82 14.98 11.57
CA ASN A 216 15.07 15.46 12.18
C ASN A 216 15.06 16.92 12.68
N THR A 217 13.92 17.61 12.67
CA THR A 217 13.74 18.97 13.22
C THR A 217 12.71 19.05 14.35
N LEU A 218 12.20 17.91 14.81
CA LEU A 218 11.32 17.84 15.97
C LEU A 218 12.11 18.04 17.28
N SER A 219 11.53 18.77 18.24
CA SER A 219 12.06 18.81 19.62
C SER A 219 11.83 17.48 20.35
N ASP A 220 12.54 17.25 21.45
CA ASP A 220 12.30 16.04 22.26
C ASP A 220 10.87 16.02 22.86
N ASP A 221 10.29 17.17 23.18
CA ASP A 221 8.89 17.27 23.61
C ASP A 221 7.90 16.92 22.48
N GLU A 222 8.16 17.36 21.24
CA GLU A 222 7.38 17.00 20.07
C GLU A 222 7.48 15.48 19.79
N ILE A 223 8.66 14.89 19.98
CA ILE A 223 8.91 13.45 19.81
C ILE A 223 8.24 12.63 20.91
N ALA A 224 8.32 13.07 22.18
CA ALA A 224 7.64 12.42 23.30
C ALA A 224 6.12 12.45 23.13
N THR A 225 5.58 13.61 22.72
CA THR A 225 4.16 13.74 22.37
C THR A 225 3.80 12.82 21.21
N LEU A 226 4.59 12.81 20.14
CA LEU A 226 4.36 11.95 18.97
C LEU A 226 4.33 10.46 19.33
N HIS A 227 5.28 10.00 20.15
CA HIS A 227 5.35 8.62 20.65
C HIS A 227 4.04 8.24 21.37
N GLU A 228 3.63 9.05 22.34
CA GLU A 228 2.39 8.85 23.11
C GLU A 228 1.15 8.84 22.20
N LYS A 229 1.08 9.76 21.22
CA LYS A 229 -0.09 9.86 20.34
C LYS A 229 -0.16 8.77 19.27
N ILE A 230 0.97 8.19 18.82
CA ILE A 230 0.99 6.98 18.00
C ILE A 230 0.28 5.84 18.74
N VAL A 231 0.70 5.57 19.98
CA VAL A 231 0.12 4.49 20.79
C VAL A 231 -1.36 4.78 21.10
N TYR A 232 -1.70 6.00 21.53
CA TYR A 232 -3.08 6.39 21.84
C TYR A 232 -4.04 6.21 20.66
N VAL A 233 -3.71 6.72 19.46
CA VAL A 233 -4.61 6.62 18.29
C VAL A 233 -4.74 5.17 17.83
N CYS A 234 -3.62 4.46 17.64
CA CYS A 234 -3.65 3.07 17.18
C CYS A 234 -4.40 2.17 18.18
N LYS A 235 -4.13 2.31 19.49
CA LYS A 235 -4.78 1.49 20.51
C LYS A 235 -6.27 1.81 20.63
N THR A 236 -6.67 3.08 20.63
CA THR A 236 -8.09 3.45 20.68
C THR A 236 -8.86 2.89 19.47
N ALA A 237 -8.24 2.87 18.28
CA ALA A 237 -8.86 2.27 17.09
C ALA A 237 -8.99 0.74 17.19
N VAL A 238 -8.01 0.06 17.79
CA VAL A 238 -8.00 -1.39 18.06
C VAL A 238 -8.99 -1.79 19.16
N ASP A 239 -9.02 -1.08 20.29
CA ASP A 239 -9.94 -1.31 21.41
C ASP A 239 -11.41 -1.13 20.95
N LEU A 240 -11.66 -0.20 20.01
CA LEU A 240 -12.95 0.00 19.35
C LEU A 240 -13.19 -0.92 18.13
N LYS A 241 -12.33 -1.92 17.90
CA LYS A 241 -12.38 -2.91 16.80
C LYS A 241 -12.60 -2.27 15.43
N ALA A 242 -11.88 -1.18 15.14
CA ALA A 242 -12.00 -0.39 13.91
C ALA A 242 -13.46 0.01 13.55
N ASP A 243 -14.34 0.16 14.55
CA ASP A 243 -15.66 0.70 14.36
C ASP A 243 -15.60 2.24 14.40
N SER A 244 -15.53 2.83 13.22
CA SER A 244 -15.48 4.28 13.05
C SER A 244 -16.74 5.01 13.50
N GLU A 245 -17.88 4.32 13.69
CA GLU A 245 -19.07 4.93 14.29
C GLU A 245 -18.87 5.21 15.79
N LYS A 246 -17.90 4.53 16.44
CA LYS A 246 -17.54 4.70 17.87
C LYS A 246 -16.33 5.61 18.12
N PHE A 247 -15.56 6.01 17.10
CA PHE A 247 -14.38 6.87 17.29
C PHE A 247 -14.76 8.23 17.90
N PRO A 248 -13.97 8.84 18.80
CA PRO A 248 -14.34 10.09 19.48
C PRO A 248 -14.70 11.23 18.51
N ASP A 249 -15.75 12.01 18.82
CA ASP A 249 -16.21 13.09 17.95
C ASP A 249 -15.22 14.25 17.77
N SER A 250 -14.23 14.35 18.67
CA SER A 250 -13.12 15.31 18.59
C SER A 250 -11.98 14.89 17.66
N TRP A 251 -12.01 13.67 17.10
CA TRP A 251 -10.98 13.18 16.16
C TRP A 251 -11.15 13.80 14.77
N LEU A 252 -10.01 14.14 14.15
CA LEU A 252 -9.94 14.66 12.78
C LEU A 252 -10.55 13.68 11.77
N PHE A 253 -10.53 12.37 12.06
CA PHE A 253 -11.20 11.29 11.34
C PHE A 253 -12.64 11.64 10.97
N ARG A 254 -13.44 12.18 11.90
CA ARG A 254 -14.86 12.48 11.63
C ARG A 254 -15.03 13.54 10.53
N HIS A 255 -14.03 14.39 10.32
CA HIS A 255 -14.12 15.57 9.46
C HIS A 255 -13.23 15.49 8.18
N ARG A 256 -12.18 14.66 8.17
CA ARG A 256 -11.16 14.62 7.09
C ARG A 256 -11.67 14.24 5.70
N TRP A 257 -12.85 13.63 5.59
CA TRP A 257 -13.41 13.10 4.34
C TRP A 257 -14.01 14.17 3.40
N GLY A 258 -13.94 15.46 3.76
CA GLY A 258 -14.57 16.56 3.04
C GLY A 258 -13.90 17.07 1.75
N LYS A 259 -12.69 16.59 1.41
CA LYS A 259 -11.88 17.17 0.31
C LYS A 259 -12.66 17.27 -1.01
N GLY A 260 -12.76 18.50 -1.55
CA GLY A 260 -13.39 18.79 -2.83
C GLY A 260 -14.91 19.06 -2.78
N LYS A 261 -15.57 18.94 -1.62
CA LYS A 261 -16.98 19.37 -1.49
C LYS A 261 -17.08 20.89 -1.57
N LYS A 262 -17.73 21.42 -2.61
CA LYS A 262 -18.09 22.84 -2.69
C LYS A 262 -19.09 23.20 -1.58
N GLY A 263 -18.93 24.37 -0.95
CA GLY A 263 -19.95 24.98 -0.07
C GLY A 263 -19.57 25.13 1.41
N LYS A 264 -18.78 24.23 1.99
CA LYS A 264 -18.19 24.37 3.34
C LYS A 264 -16.81 23.74 3.40
N GLY A 265 -15.81 24.48 3.88
CA GLY A 265 -14.62 23.85 4.44
C GLY A 265 -15.04 23.00 5.64
N ALA A 266 -14.42 21.83 5.84
CA ALA A 266 -14.75 21.04 7.03
C ALA A 266 -14.22 21.76 8.27
N SER A 267 -15.13 22.11 9.17
CA SER A 267 -14.79 22.69 10.47
C SER A 267 -14.80 21.59 11.53
N LEU A 268 -13.81 21.63 12.42
CA LEU A 268 -13.75 20.85 13.65
C LEU A 268 -13.92 21.80 14.84
N THR A 269 -14.60 21.38 15.90
CA THR A 269 -14.59 22.11 17.18
C THR A 269 -13.45 21.57 18.02
N LEU A 270 -12.49 22.42 18.39
CA LEU A 270 -11.39 22.05 19.28
C LEU A 270 -11.90 21.82 20.72
N PRO A 271 -11.15 21.08 21.57
CA PRO A 271 -11.49 20.90 22.98
C PRO A 271 -11.62 22.19 23.80
N ASP A 272 -11.12 23.33 23.30
CA ASP A 272 -11.29 24.66 23.89
C ASP A 272 -12.52 25.43 23.34
N GLY A 273 -13.40 24.75 22.61
CA GLY A 273 -14.65 25.30 22.07
C GLY A 273 -14.49 26.11 20.77
N ARG A 274 -13.26 26.34 20.28
CA ARG A 274 -13.03 27.12 19.06
C ARG A 274 -13.25 26.28 17.80
N THR A 275 -13.98 26.86 16.85
CA THR A 275 -14.04 26.36 15.46
C THR A 275 -12.67 26.48 14.80
N ALA A 276 -12.20 25.40 14.18
CA ALA A 276 -10.91 25.32 13.51
C ALA A 276 -11.05 24.77 12.08
N THR A 277 -10.12 25.15 11.20
CA THR A 277 -10.23 25.05 9.75
C THR A 277 -9.45 23.87 9.21
N ILE A 278 -10.13 22.88 8.62
CA ILE A 278 -9.45 21.76 7.96
C ILE A 278 -9.04 22.17 6.54
N LYS A 279 -7.74 22.08 6.28
CA LYS A 279 -7.15 22.18 4.95
C LYS A 279 -6.65 20.80 4.49
N TRP A 280 -6.60 20.60 3.17
CA TRP A 280 -6.05 19.38 2.58
C TRP A 280 -4.82 19.70 1.74
N ILE A 281 -3.67 19.18 2.17
CA ILE A 281 -2.39 19.31 1.47
C ILE A 281 -1.89 17.93 1.01
N THR A 282 -0.83 17.90 0.18
CA THR A 282 -0.24 16.65 -0.33
C THR A 282 1.16 16.48 0.24
N VAL A 283 1.37 15.44 1.05
CA VAL A 283 2.65 15.14 1.71
C VAL A 283 3.02 13.70 1.42
N GLY A 284 4.26 13.45 0.98
CA GLY A 284 4.70 12.10 0.56
C GLY A 284 3.83 11.50 -0.57
N GLY A 285 3.29 12.34 -1.45
CA GLY A 285 2.35 11.93 -2.51
C GLY A 285 0.92 11.60 -2.04
N ARG A 286 0.63 11.63 -0.74
CA ARG A 286 -0.72 11.32 -0.20
C ARG A 286 -1.44 12.58 0.29
N THR A 287 -2.77 12.56 0.18
CA THR A 287 -3.64 13.61 0.74
C THR A 287 -3.58 13.57 2.26
N SER A 288 -3.43 14.73 2.88
CA SER A 288 -3.35 14.91 4.33
C SER A 288 -4.34 15.98 4.75
N ALA A 289 -5.22 15.66 5.70
CA ALA A 289 -6.01 16.67 6.40
C ALA A 289 -5.15 17.32 7.50
N ILE A 290 -5.22 18.64 7.64
CA ILE A 290 -4.55 19.39 8.70
C ILE A 290 -5.50 20.41 9.32
N VAL A 291 -5.33 20.71 10.60
CA VAL A 291 -6.03 21.77 11.32
C VAL A 291 -5.05 22.94 11.55
N GLU A 292 -5.20 24.00 10.75
CA GLU A 292 -4.18 25.07 10.59
C GLU A 292 -3.89 25.85 11.89
N GLU A 293 -4.89 25.99 12.75
CA GLU A 293 -4.82 26.76 13.99
C GLU A 293 -3.94 26.09 15.06
N VAL A 294 -3.76 24.76 14.98
CA VAL A 294 -2.97 23.96 15.93
C VAL A 294 -1.72 23.34 15.30
N GLN A 295 -1.78 22.84 14.06
CA GLN A 295 -0.64 22.23 13.35
C GLN A 295 0.18 23.29 12.61
N LYS A 296 0.90 24.13 13.35
CA LYS A 296 1.69 25.22 12.77
C LYS A 296 3.04 24.72 12.26
N ALA A 297 3.35 24.97 10.99
CA ALA A 297 4.66 24.66 10.43
C ALA A 297 5.78 25.42 11.18
N GLY A 298 6.67 24.67 11.83
CA GLY A 298 7.78 25.19 12.62
C GLY A 298 8.71 26.14 11.84
N SER A 299 9.44 26.99 12.57
CA SER A 299 10.27 28.07 12.00
C SER A 299 11.24 27.58 10.92
N GLY A 300 11.89 26.43 11.13
CA GLY A 300 12.81 25.80 10.17
C GLY A 300 12.17 25.42 8.82
N SER A 301 10.85 25.17 8.78
CA SER A 301 10.14 24.83 7.54
C SER A 301 9.94 26.04 6.61
N ARG A 302 10.04 27.27 7.13
CA ARG A 302 9.78 28.51 6.36
C ARG A 302 10.89 28.87 5.38
N GLY A 303 12.09 28.33 5.56
CA GLY A 303 13.22 28.54 4.63
C GLY A 303 12.91 27.99 3.23
N ASN A 304 12.58 26.71 3.14
CA ASN A 304 12.33 26.05 1.86
C ASN A 304 11.03 26.50 1.19
N SER A 305 9.97 26.83 1.93
CA SER A 305 8.74 27.34 1.31
C SER A 305 8.95 28.72 0.68
N ARG A 306 9.70 29.61 1.34
CA ARG A 306 10.09 30.92 0.77
C ARG A 306 11.00 30.78 -0.45
N MET A 307 11.89 29.79 -0.45
CA MET A 307 12.75 29.47 -1.60
C MET A 307 11.95 28.92 -2.79
N LYS A 308 11.06 27.95 -2.55
CA LYS A 308 10.18 27.38 -3.59
C LYS A 308 9.19 28.41 -4.16
N LYS A 309 8.73 29.37 -3.35
CA LYS A 309 7.89 30.49 -3.82
C LYS A 309 8.68 31.51 -4.66
N LYS A 310 9.98 31.69 -4.41
CA LYS A 310 10.88 32.42 -5.31
C LYS A 310 11.11 31.67 -6.63
N SER A 311 11.29 30.35 -6.59
CA SER A 311 11.43 29.55 -7.81
C SER A 311 10.18 29.59 -8.70
N ALA A 312 8.99 29.54 -8.10
CA ALA A 312 7.73 29.69 -8.83
C ALA A 312 7.60 31.10 -9.45
N LYS A 313 7.79 32.16 -8.65
CA LYS A 313 7.69 33.54 -9.17
C LYS A 313 8.70 33.82 -10.29
N LYS A 314 9.91 33.27 -10.21
CA LYS A 314 10.92 33.42 -11.27
C LYS A 314 10.54 32.66 -12.56
N ALA A 315 9.82 31.54 -12.46
CA ALA A 315 9.30 30.85 -13.63
C ALA A 315 8.14 31.64 -14.27
N GLU A 316 7.23 32.20 -13.46
CA GLU A 316 6.17 33.11 -13.93
C GLU A 316 6.77 34.38 -14.60
N GLU A 317 7.84 34.96 -14.02
CA GLU A 317 8.58 36.11 -14.59
C GLU A 317 9.39 35.75 -15.86
N GLU A 318 9.78 34.48 -16.06
CA GLU A 318 10.51 34.03 -17.27
C GLU A 318 9.58 33.50 -18.39
N GLU A 319 8.28 33.31 -18.11
CA GLU A 319 7.27 33.02 -19.14
C GLU A 319 6.60 34.30 -19.69
N GLU A 320 6.53 35.41 -18.93
CA GLU A 320 5.93 36.68 -19.41
C GLU A 320 6.84 37.49 -20.37
N GLU A 321 8.17 37.31 -20.37
CA GLU A 321 9.08 37.99 -21.35
C GLU A 321 9.31 37.16 -22.65
N ALA A 322 8.58 36.06 -22.85
CA ALA A 322 8.79 35.15 -23.99
C ALA A 322 7.76 35.27 -25.14
N ASP A 323 6.69 36.05 -24.96
CA ASP A 323 5.57 36.15 -25.94
C ASP A 323 5.39 37.62 -26.42
N GLY A 324 6.42 38.14 -27.08
CA GLY A 324 6.48 39.52 -27.59
C GLY A 324 7.23 39.64 -28.92
N ASP A 325 6.55 40.21 -29.92
CA ASP A 325 7.00 40.58 -31.28
C ASP A 325 7.62 39.50 -32.20
N ALA A 326 6.81 39.07 -33.20
CA ALA A 326 7.28 38.30 -34.35
C ALA A 326 6.43 38.55 -35.64
N ALA A 327 6.51 39.76 -36.19
CA ALA A 327 6.17 40.09 -37.60
C ALA A 327 6.95 41.38 -38.00
N VAL A 328 7.40 41.63 -39.23
CA VAL A 328 7.03 41.11 -40.57
C VAL A 328 8.30 40.90 -41.43
N GLU A 329 8.20 40.14 -42.54
CA GLU A 329 9.16 40.13 -43.67
C GLU A 329 9.19 41.52 -44.39
N SER A 330 10.10 41.91 -45.29
CA SER A 330 11.16 41.28 -46.12
C SER A 330 12.28 42.34 -46.44
N SER A 331 13.23 42.27 -47.40
CA SER A 331 13.56 41.36 -48.52
C SER A 331 15.05 41.43 -48.97
N GLU A 332 15.49 40.38 -49.67
CA GLU A 332 16.37 40.32 -50.87
C GLU A 332 17.84 40.87 -50.97
N LEU A 333 18.66 40.03 -51.65
CA LEU A 333 19.96 40.27 -52.35
C LEU A 333 21.19 40.69 -51.49
N SER A 334 22.44 40.33 -51.81
CA SER A 334 23.01 39.45 -52.87
C SER A 334 24.36 38.81 -52.44
N GLU A 335 24.91 37.92 -53.27
CA GLU A 335 26.21 37.21 -53.14
C GLU A 335 27.45 38.12 -53.36
N PRO A 336 28.72 37.63 -53.42
CA PRO A 336 29.49 36.66 -52.61
C PRO A 336 30.74 37.41 -51.98
N PRO A 337 32.05 37.03 -52.02
CA PRO A 337 32.76 35.74 -52.14
C PRO A 337 33.99 35.48 -51.18
N THR A 338 34.45 34.22 -51.15
CA THR A 338 35.85 33.69 -51.04
C THR A 338 36.91 34.24 -50.06
N ASP A 339 37.32 33.34 -49.14
CA ASP A 339 38.68 32.77 -48.96
C ASP A 339 39.82 33.41 -48.10
N ASP A 340 40.68 32.46 -47.67
CA ASP A 340 42.08 32.45 -47.21
C ASP A 340 42.54 32.89 -45.79
N ASP A 341 43.23 31.92 -45.15
CA ASP A 341 44.49 32.01 -44.39
C ASP A 341 44.64 32.80 -43.06
N GLU A 342 45.55 32.43 -42.13
CA GLU A 342 46.17 31.11 -41.81
C GLU A 342 46.65 31.14 -40.34
N ALA A 343 46.84 29.97 -39.71
CA ALA A 343 47.61 29.73 -38.47
C ALA A 343 47.22 30.50 -37.18
N GLY A 344 47.49 30.02 -35.95
CA GLY A 344 48.05 28.75 -35.48
C GLY A 344 48.62 28.95 -34.06
N GLY A 345 48.55 28.01 -33.10
CA GLY A 345 48.07 26.63 -33.10
C GLY A 345 48.62 25.91 -31.84
N LYS A 346 48.81 24.57 -31.90
CA LYS A 346 49.39 23.68 -30.85
C LYS A 346 48.44 23.43 -29.66
N ARG A 347 48.20 22.21 -29.14
CA ARG A 347 48.66 20.82 -29.41
C ARG A 347 47.44 19.87 -29.27
N LYS A 348 47.16 18.92 -30.17
CA LYS A 348 47.76 17.56 -30.35
C LYS A 348 47.61 16.62 -29.13
N ARG A 349 47.21 15.33 -29.26
CA ARG A 349 46.57 14.59 -30.39
C ARG A 349 46.09 13.18 -29.95
N ALA A 350 44.92 12.75 -30.45
CA ALA A 350 44.43 11.41 -30.83
C ALA A 350 45.03 10.06 -30.30
N ARG A 351 44.11 9.11 -30.07
CA ARG A 351 44.15 7.64 -30.36
C ARG A 351 45.28 6.77 -29.76
N LYS A 352 44.89 5.73 -29.00
CA LYS A 352 44.91 4.32 -29.47
C LYS A 352 44.21 3.32 -28.53
N SER A 353 43.88 2.16 -29.06
CA SER A 353 43.47 0.95 -28.32
C SER A 353 44.67 0.05 -27.99
N SER A 354 44.54 -0.79 -26.95
CA SER A 354 45.41 -1.95 -26.69
C SER A 354 44.60 -3.09 -26.03
N LYS A 355 45.17 -4.30 -25.93
CA LYS A 355 44.42 -5.55 -25.75
C LYS A 355 45.28 -6.69 -25.16
N ALA A 356 44.86 -7.27 -24.03
CA ALA A 356 45.29 -8.58 -23.52
C ALA A 356 44.17 -9.14 -22.59
N LYS A 357 43.62 -10.37 -22.65
CA LYS A 357 43.80 -11.62 -23.43
C LYS A 357 44.52 -12.80 -22.75
N ALA A 358 43.73 -13.62 -22.05
CA ALA A 358 43.81 -15.09 -21.97
C ALA A 358 42.34 -15.59 -21.96
N ALA A 359 41.87 -16.51 -22.83
CA ALA A 359 42.20 -17.94 -23.03
C ALA A 359 41.64 -18.81 -21.88
N SER A 360 40.94 -19.94 -22.12
CA SER A 360 40.89 -20.80 -23.33
C SER A 360 39.51 -21.50 -23.55
N SER A 361 39.35 -22.14 -24.73
CA SER A 361 38.51 -23.34 -25.07
C SER A 361 37.09 -23.56 -24.50
N SER A 362 36.10 -24.06 -25.25
CA SER A 362 35.95 -24.33 -26.69
C SER A 362 34.49 -24.74 -27.02
N LYS A 363 33.98 -24.40 -28.21
CA LYS A 363 32.72 -24.93 -28.79
C LYS A 363 33.05 -25.80 -30.02
N PRO A 364 32.24 -26.85 -30.30
CA PRO A 364 31.22 -26.80 -31.39
C PRO A 364 29.80 -26.91 -30.79
N THR A 365 28.67 -26.41 -31.31
CA THR A 365 28.05 -26.38 -32.67
C THR A 365 27.60 -27.76 -33.17
N ALA A 366 26.46 -27.94 -33.84
CA ALA A 366 25.74 -26.96 -34.66
C ALA A 366 24.19 -27.06 -34.68
N LYS A 367 23.62 -26.03 -35.34
CA LYS A 367 22.21 -25.75 -35.65
C LYS A 367 21.47 -26.87 -36.41
N GLY A 368 20.14 -26.90 -36.24
CA GLY A 368 19.17 -27.35 -37.25
C GLY A 368 17.98 -26.37 -37.32
N ARG A 369 17.41 -26.15 -38.52
CA ARG A 369 16.16 -25.40 -38.79
C ARG A 369 15.42 -26.07 -39.94
N SER A 370 14.13 -25.73 -40.11
CA SER A 370 13.17 -26.23 -41.13
C SER A 370 12.55 -27.60 -40.79
N SER A 371 11.32 -27.95 -41.23
CA SER A 371 10.27 -27.14 -41.90
C SER A 371 8.86 -27.76 -41.73
N LYS A 372 7.81 -26.97 -42.05
CA LYS A 372 6.39 -27.39 -42.14
C LYS A 372 6.17 -28.63 -43.04
N ARG A 373 5.17 -29.46 -42.69
CA ARG A 373 4.12 -29.92 -43.65
C ARG A 373 2.83 -30.37 -42.93
N ARG A 374 1.74 -30.55 -43.70
CA ARG A 374 0.37 -30.88 -43.25
C ARG A 374 -0.08 -32.23 -43.83
N ARG A 375 -0.89 -32.97 -43.06
CA ARG A 375 -1.96 -33.94 -43.39
C ARG A 375 -2.41 -34.53 -42.03
N LYS A 376 -3.69 -34.62 -41.62
CA LYS A 376 -4.98 -34.91 -42.30
C LYS A 376 -4.96 -36.31 -42.93
N ASP A 377 -5.63 -37.25 -42.26
CA ASP A 377 -6.96 -37.83 -42.56
C ASP A 377 -7.52 -38.31 -41.17
N GLU A 378 -8.81 -38.33 -40.82
CA GLU A 378 -10.02 -38.94 -41.42
C GLU A 378 -9.93 -40.47 -41.48
N ASP A 379 -10.92 -41.27 -41.05
CA ASP A 379 -12.15 -41.07 -40.24
C ASP A 379 -12.52 -42.42 -39.56
N GLU A 380 -13.54 -42.47 -38.71
CA GLU A 380 -14.71 -43.39 -38.83
C GLU A 380 -15.57 -43.40 -37.53
N ASP A 381 -16.89 -43.32 -37.72
CA ASP A 381 -17.94 -43.33 -36.69
C ASP A 381 -18.51 -44.74 -36.48
N GLU A 382 -19.23 -44.98 -35.38
CA GLU A 382 -20.32 -45.96 -35.36
C GLU A 382 -21.35 -45.58 -34.27
N ASP A 383 -22.51 -45.08 -34.70
CA ASP A 383 -23.70 -44.89 -33.86
C ASP A 383 -24.52 -46.20 -33.86
N GLU A 384 -25.05 -46.61 -32.69
CA GLU A 384 -26.29 -47.42 -32.63
C GLU A 384 -27.20 -46.89 -31.51
N ASP A 385 -28.37 -46.40 -31.90
CA ASP A 385 -29.53 -46.21 -31.01
C ASP A 385 -30.18 -47.59 -30.72
N GLU A 386 -30.68 -47.81 -29.50
CA GLU A 386 -31.88 -48.65 -29.35
C GLU A 386 -32.81 -48.17 -28.23
N GLU A 387 -34.11 -48.15 -28.55
CA GLU A 387 -35.20 -47.63 -27.72
C GLU A 387 -36.07 -48.79 -27.20
N SER A 388 -36.29 -48.92 -25.89
CA SER A 388 -37.58 -49.39 -25.30
C SER A 388 -37.52 -49.65 -23.78
N ALA A 389 -38.43 -49.00 -23.01
CA ALA A 389 -39.11 -49.50 -21.80
C ALA A 389 -40.07 -48.44 -21.21
#